data_AF-A0A6I5REM3-F1
#
_entry.id   AF-A0A6I5REM3-F1
#
_cell.length_a   1.000
_cell.length_b   1.000
_cell.length_c   1.000
_cell.angle_alpha   90.00
_cell.angle_beta   90.00
_cell.angle_gamma   90.00
#
_symmetry.space_group_name_H-M   'P 1'
#
loop_
_entity.id
_entity.type
_entity.pdbx_description
1 polymer ?
#
loop_
_entity_poly.entity_id
_entity_poly.type
_entity_poly.pdbx_seq_one_letter_code
_entity_poly.pdbx_strand_id
1 'polypeptide(L)' 'MTTTTALAHTRTAHQRRLRAATQRLVIELGYLEHCLTEGLQDANLRAAAAGLDTAIDCLNSRLAES' A
#
# COMPACT_ATOMS: atom_id res chain seq x y z
N MET A 1 -6.07 -2.41 34.64
CA MET A 1 -4.88 -2.00 33.86
C MET A 1 -4.69 -2.74 32.53
N THR A 2 -5.57 -3.68 32.14
CA THR A 2 -5.43 -4.51 30.93
C THR A 2 -5.85 -3.82 29.62
N THR A 3 -6.71 -2.81 29.68
CA THR A 3 -7.25 -2.09 28.50
C THR A 3 -6.22 -1.21 27.79
N THR A 4 -5.33 -0.54 28.52
CA THR A 4 -4.29 0.34 27.96
C THR A 4 -3.28 -0.43 27.11
N THR A 5 -2.90 -1.63 27.55
CA THR A 5 -1.94 -2.49 26.84
C THR A 5 -2.56 -3.04 25.55
N ALA A 6 -3.83 -3.46 25.56
CA ALA A 6 -4.52 -3.93 24.35
C ALA A 6 -4.65 -2.82 23.29
N LEU A 7 -5.01 -1.60 23.70
CA LEU A 7 -5.11 -0.44 22.80
C LEU A 7 -3.76 -0.04 22.19
N ALA A 8 -2.67 -0.15 22.95
CA ALA A 8 -1.32 0.10 22.44
C ALA A 8 -0.88 -0.96 21.39
N HIS A 9 -1.22 -2.24 21.60
CA HIS A 9 -0.94 -3.29 20.62
C HIS A 9 -1.74 -3.11 19.33
N THR A 10 -3.02 -2.74 19.42
CA THR A 10 -3.86 -2.46 18.24
C THR A 10 -3.34 -1.25 17.46
N ARG A 11 -2.93 -0.17 18.15
CA ARG A 11 -2.37 1.02 17.52
C ARG A 11 -1.08 0.73 16.78
N THR A 12 -0.19 -0.07 17.37
CA THR A 12 1.07 -0.48 16.70
C THR A 12 0.81 -1.44 15.54
N ALA A 13 -0.19 -2.33 15.63
CA ALA A 13 -0.59 -3.20 14.52
C ALA A 13 -1.17 -2.40 13.35
N HIS A 14 -2.04 -1.44 13.62
CA HIS A 14 -2.62 -0.56 12.62
C HIS A 14 -1.53 0.28 11.91
N GLN A 15 -0.62 0.90 12.65
CA GLN A 15 0.52 1.64 12.08
C GLN A 15 1.41 0.75 11.19
N ARG A 16 1.67 -0.51 11.60
CA ARG A 16 2.42 -1.46 10.77
C ARG A 16 1.69 -1.78 9.46
N ARG A 17 0.37 -1.94 9.49
CA ARG A 17 -0.45 -2.19 8.30
C ARG A 17 -0.46 -0.99 7.36
N LEU A 18 -0.62 0.23 7.88
CA LEU A 18 -0.52 1.46 7.09
C LEU A 18 0.85 1.58 6.42
N ARG A 19 1.93 1.36 7.18
CA ARG A 19 3.28 1.38 6.63
C ARG A 19 3.46 0.37 5.49
N ALA A 20 2.96 -0.85 5.66
CA ALA A 20 3.04 -1.88 4.63
C ALA A 20 2.25 -1.50 3.36
N ALA A 21 1.05 -0.93 3.51
CA ALA A 21 0.27 -0.44 2.38
C ALA A 21 0.98 0.69 1.63
N THR A 22 1.55 1.66 2.34
CA THR A 22 2.36 2.73 1.74
C THR A 22 3.61 2.20 1.04
N GLN A 23 4.31 1.24 1.64
CA GLN A 23 5.46 0.59 1.00
C GLN A 23 5.07 -0.11 -0.30
N ARG A 24 3.92 -0.78 -0.34
CA ARG A 24 3.42 -1.40 -1.57
C ARG A 24 3.14 -0.35 -2.65
N LEU A 25 2.52 0.77 -2.29
CA LEU A 25 2.24 1.87 -3.23
C LEU A 25 3.53 2.40 -3.89
N VAL A 26 4.58 2.62 -3.09
CA VAL A 26 5.88 3.08 -3.60
C VAL A 26 6.51 2.06 -4.56
N ILE A 27 6.39 0.77 -4.27
CA ILE A 27 6.90 -0.30 -5.15
C ILE A 27 6.19 -0.28 -6.50
N GLU A 28 4.86 -0.21 -6.50
CA GLU A 28 4.06 -0.20 -7.74
C GLU A 28 4.31 1.07 -8.56
N LEU A 29 4.50 2.22 -7.90
CA LEU A 29 4.89 3.47 -8.58
C LEU A 29 6.25 3.33 -9.24
N GLY A 30 7.25 2.81 -8.53
CA GLY A 30 8.57 2.58 -9.10
C GLY A 30 8.55 1.58 -10.27
N TYR A 31 7.68 0.56 -10.19
CA TYR A 31 7.49 -0.37 -11.31
C TYR A 31 6.85 0.31 -12.53
N LEU A 32 5.83 1.17 -12.33
CA LEU A 32 5.25 1.96 -13.41
C LEU A 32 6.28 2.91 -14.04
N GLU A 33 7.04 3.63 -13.24
CA GLU A 33 8.12 4.53 -13.70
C GLU A 33 9.16 3.77 -14.52
N HIS A 34 9.56 2.58 -14.06
CA HIS A 34 10.46 1.71 -14.81
C HIS A 34 9.86 1.29 -16.16
N CYS A 35 8.59 0.86 -16.17
CA CYS A 35 7.91 0.47 -17.40
C CYS A 35 7.85 1.61 -18.42
N LEU A 36 7.56 2.83 -17.96
CA LEU A 36 7.53 4.02 -18.81
C LEU A 36 8.92 4.39 -19.33
N THR A 37 9.94 4.30 -18.48
CA THR A 37 11.33 4.65 -18.84
C THR A 37 11.89 3.69 -19.89
N GLU A 38 11.63 2.39 -19.76
CA GLU A 38 12.10 1.36 -20.68
C GLU A 38 11.21 1.22 -21.94
N GLY A 39 10.12 2.00 -22.05
CA GLY A 39 9.17 1.89 -23.16
C GLY A 39 8.45 0.53 -23.21
N LEU A 40 8.22 -0.08 -22.04
CA LEU A 40 7.51 -1.36 -21.93
C LEU A 40 6.04 -1.21 -22.35
N GLN A 41 5.53 -2.27 -22.98
CA GLN A 41 4.22 -2.28 -23.64
C GLN A 41 3.03 -2.35 -22.67
N ASP A 42 1.83 -2.16 -23.24
CA ASP A 42 0.51 -2.10 -22.57
C ASP A 42 0.24 -3.17 -21.51
N ALA A 43 0.76 -4.39 -21.64
CA ALA A 43 0.54 -5.43 -20.64
C ALA A 43 1.21 -5.09 -19.29
N ASN A 44 2.44 -4.59 -19.33
CA ASN A 44 3.19 -4.21 -18.14
C ASN A 44 2.63 -2.94 -17.51
N LEU A 45 2.24 -1.95 -18.33
CA LEU A 45 1.58 -0.74 -17.86
C LEU A 45 0.22 -1.04 -17.21
N ARG A 46 -0.58 -1.92 -17.80
CA ARG A 46 -1.85 -2.37 -17.20
C ARG A 46 -1.64 -3.13 -15.90
N ALA A 47 -0.62 -3.98 -15.82
CA ALA A 47 -0.29 -4.70 -14.60
C ALA A 47 0.14 -3.72 -13.48
N ALA A 48 1.01 -2.76 -13.79
CA ALA A 48 1.45 -1.73 -12.86
C ALA A 48 0.27 -0.86 -12.38
N ALA A 49 -0.62 -0.44 -13.30
CA ALA A 49 -1.81 0.32 -12.96
C ALA A 49 -2.75 -0.47 -12.03
N ALA A 50 -3.03 -1.74 -12.32
CA ALA A 50 -3.85 -2.60 -11.46
C ALA A 50 -3.21 -2.82 -10.08
N GLY A 51 -1.87 -2.90 -10.02
CA GLY A 51 -1.11 -2.96 -8.77
C GLY A 51 -1.28 -1.69 -7.93
N LEU A 52 -1.21 -0.52 -8.57
CA LEU A 52 -1.46 0.78 -7.93
C LEU A 52 -2.89 0.88 -7.38
N ASP A 53 -3.89 0.54 -8.18
CA ASP A 53 -5.30 0.57 -7.75
C ASP A 53 -5.50 -0.29 -6.50
N THR A 54 -4.96 -1.52 -6.51
CA THR A 54 -5.03 -2.44 -5.37
C THR A 54 -4.33 -1.86 -4.12
N ALA A 55 -3.17 -1.22 -4.30
CA ALA A 55 -2.44 -0.61 -3.20
C ALA A 55 -3.18 0.59 -2.60
N ILE A 56 -3.80 1.42 -3.44
CA ILE A 56 -4.62 2.57 -3.04
C ILE A 56 -5.87 2.09 -2.29
N ASP A 57 -6.58 1.10 -2.82
CA ASP A 57 -7.75 0.52 -2.16
C ASP A 57 -7.41 -0.04 -0.77
N CYS A 58 -6.27 -0.76 -0.68
CA CYS A 58 -5.78 -1.27 0.59
C CYS A 58 -5.46 -0.13 1.58
N LEU A 59 -4.76 0.91 1.13
CA LEU A 59 -4.43 2.07 1.96
C LEU A 59 -5.69 2.79 2.46
N ASN A 60 -6.66 3.04 1.57
CA ASN A 60 -7.93 3.68 1.88
C ASN A 60 -8.72 2.87 2.90
N SER A 61 -8.81 1.55 2.72
CA SER A 61 -9.45 0.65 3.70
C SER A 61 -8.79 0.77 5.07
N ARG A 62 -7.45 0.84 5.14
CA ARG A 62 -6.75 0.99 6.42
C ARG A 62 -6.94 2.36 7.05
N LEU A 63 -6.99 3.43 6.27
CA LEU A 63 -7.25 4.78 6.78
C LEU A 63 -8.68 4.93 7.30
N ALA A 64 -9.65 4.21 6.72
CA ALA A 64 -11.02 4.17 7.21
C ALA A 64 -11.18 3.35 8.51
N GLU A 65 -10.21 2.50 8.85
CA GLU A 65 -10.14 1.76 10.12
C GLU A 65 -9.52 2.60 11.27
N SER A 66 -9.02 3.81 10.99
CA SER A 66 -8.40 4.74 11.96
C SER A 66 -9.42 5.54 12.76
#